data_AF-R1IB05-F1
#
_entry.id   AF-R1IB05-F1
#
_cell.length_a   1.000
_cell.length_b   1.000
_cell.length_c   1.000
_cell.angle_alpha   90.00
_cell.angle_beta   90.00
_cell.angle_gamma   90.00
#
_symmetry.space_group_name_H-M   'P 1'
#
loop_
_entity.id
_entity.type
_entity.pdbx_description
1 polymer ?
#
loop_
_entity_poly.entity_id
_entity_poly.type
_entity_poly.pdbx_seq_one_letter_code
_entity_poly.pdbx_strand_id
1 'polypeptide(L)'
;MDRRSLLKAGAAVAAGVALAAAGTPAALADSGLPPVPGMLGDRRANELWYQLDEIALYHPAQEVMDAYTALGTYFQQNAPEGLYRKWLALSQEPGYPGNYAEFAKPVEQPLRTLSKLQLDNFDHFYREDERGLLNAFAYFGQGVLFDPRRADVESEVHTMDGNPPSSYHFWYAVQRAQLLLGIDRHRWVRIAPMTGFAWGLQSIAKPDHRHVNPPLPREQVQHEARYWLRRTPAELDRDFRSSPYPA
;
A
#
# COMPACT_ATOMS: atom_id res chain seq x y z
N MET A 1 -9.15 10.30 22.91
CA MET A 1 -8.74 10.45 21.50
C MET A 1 -9.82 11.27 20.81
N ASP A 2 -9.48 12.42 20.24
CA ASP A 2 -10.43 13.37 19.64
C ASP A 2 -10.84 12.92 18.21
N ARG A 3 -12.05 13.31 17.75
CA ARG A 3 -12.61 13.05 16.42
C ARG A 3 -11.65 13.47 15.29
N ARG A 4 -10.79 14.45 15.56
CA ARG A 4 -9.73 14.95 14.67
C ARG A 4 -8.51 14.03 14.55
N SER A 5 -8.16 13.30 15.61
CA SER A 5 -7.09 12.28 15.60
C SER A 5 -7.52 11.00 14.87
N LEU A 6 -8.83 10.74 14.84
CA LEU A 6 -9.50 9.68 14.10
C LEU A 6 -9.57 9.90 12.61
N LEU A 7 -9.97 11.10 12.20
CA LEU A 7 -9.96 11.49 10.80
C LEU A 7 -8.53 11.41 10.25
N LYS A 8 -7.53 11.75 11.08
CA LYS A 8 -6.12 11.52 10.77
C LYS A 8 -5.72 10.05 10.76
N ALA A 9 -6.24 9.18 11.64
CA ALA A 9 -5.91 7.76 11.68
C ALA A 9 -6.65 6.89 10.65
N GLY A 10 -7.85 7.30 10.22
CA GLY A 10 -8.62 6.68 9.13
C GLY A 10 -8.18 7.14 7.75
N ALA A 11 -7.73 8.40 7.62
CA ALA A 11 -7.05 8.90 6.41
C ALA A 11 -5.55 8.52 6.34
N ALA A 12 -4.94 8.09 7.45
CA ALA A 12 -3.55 7.60 7.51
C ALA A 12 -3.32 6.28 6.75
N VAL A 13 -4.36 5.72 6.10
CA VAL A 13 -4.24 4.50 5.31
C VAL A 13 -3.80 4.78 3.88
N ALA A 14 -3.68 6.04 3.45
CA ALA A 14 -3.03 6.32 2.19
C ALA A 14 -2.07 7.56 2.16
N ALA A 15 -2.10 8.53 3.09
CA ALA A 15 -1.24 9.73 2.99
C ALA A 15 -0.15 9.73 4.06
N GLY A 16 1.09 9.53 3.62
CA GLY A 16 2.27 9.90 4.37
C GLY A 16 2.61 11.39 4.26
N VAL A 17 3.14 12.00 5.33
CA VAL A 17 3.36 13.46 5.45
C VAL A 17 4.82 13.81 5.77
N ALA A 18 5.44 14.52 4.81
CA ALA A 18 6.46 15.60 4.85
C ALA A 18 7.79 15.47 5.64
N LEU A 19 8.94 15.61 4.93
CA LEU A 19 9.90 16.74 5.08
C LEU A 19 11.19 16.66 4.19
N ALA A 20 11.51 17.80 3.54
CA ALA A 20 12.79 18.38 3.01
C ALA A 20 13.88 17.63 2.15
N ALA A 21 14.02 18.05 0.86
CA ALA A 21 15.19 18.76 0.23
C ALA A 21 16.12 18.18 -0.89
N ALA A 22 15.65 18.07 -2.15
CA ALA A 22 16.35 18.29 -3.46
C ALA A 22 17.48 17.37 -4.04
N GLY A 23 17.29 16.91 -5.31
CA GLY A 23 18.34 16.55 -6.30
C GLY A 23 17.89 15.55 -7.41
N THR A 24 18.03 15.87 -8.71
CA THR A 24 17.37 15.21 -9.89
C THR A 24 18.21 14.15 -10.65
N PRO A 25 17.60 13.06 -11.20
CA PRO A 25 18.06 12.49 -12.49
C PRO A 25 17.03 11.81 -13.45
N ALA A 26 17.32 11.92 -14.76
CA ALA A 26 17.11 11.05 -15.96
C ALA A 26 15.80 10.27 -16.28
N ALA A 27 15.40 10.24 -17.57
CA ALA A 27 14.08 9.83 -18.11
C ALA A 27 14.00 8.47 -18.87
N LEU A 28 12.81 7.84 -18.91
CA LEU A 28 12.45 6.55 -19.55
C LEU A 28 11.12 6.57 -20.34
N ALA A 29 10.94 5.53 -21.19
CA ALA A 29 10.00 5.22 -22.31
C ALA A 29 8.51 5.70 -22.35
N ASP A 30 7.96 5.75 -23.58
CA ASP A 30 6.63 6.28 -23.97
C ASP A 30 5.44 5.43 -23.49
N SER A 31 4.47 6.08 -22.86
CA SER A 31 3.36 5.46 -22.11
C SER A 31 1.98 5.77 -22.69
N GLY A 32 1.90 6.56 -23.78
CA GLY A 32 0.64 7.10 -24.30
C GLY A 32 -0.04 8.13 -23.38
N LEU A 33 0.55 8.43 -22.22
CA LEU A 33 0.12 9.48 -21.30
C LEU A 33 0.85 10.79 -21.65
N PRO A 34 0.20 11.95 -21.43
CA PRO A 34 0.87 13.23 -21.64
C PRO A 34 2.09 13.36 -20.71
N PRO A 35 3.18 13.98 -21.18
CA PRO A 35 4.37 14.20 -20.36
C PRO A 35 4.03 15.14 -19.19
N VAL A 36 4.65 14.87 -18.04
CA VAL A 36 4.61 15.76 -16.88
C VAL A 36 6.02 16.32 -16.67
N PRO A 37 6.26 17.63 -16.87
CA PRO A 37 7.58 18.22 -16.74
C PRO A 37 8.19 17.96 -15.36
N GLY A 38 9.40 17.39 -15.33
CA GLY A 38 10.13 17.10 -14.08
C GLY A 38 9.79 15.76 -13.42
N MET A 39 8.85 14.98 -13.96
CA MET A 39 8.56 13.62 -13.49
C MET A 39 9.70 12.65 -13.82
N LEU A 40 10.04 11.77 -12.88
CA LEU A 40 11.08 10.74 -13.05
C LEU A 40 10.52 9.35 -12.82
N GLY A 41 11.19 8.34 -13.38
CA GLY A 41 10.75 6.95 -13.32
C GLY A 41 9.70 6.60 -14.39
N ASP A 42 8.99 5.49 -14.18
CA ASP A 42 7.99 5.01 -15.13
C ASP A 42 6.73 5.90 -15.11
N ARG A 43 6.35 6.44 -16.27
CA ARG A 43 5.26 7.41 -16.39
C ARG A 43 3.90 6.83 -15.99
N ARG A 44 3.64 5.56 -16.31
CA ARG A 44 2.36 4.89 -16.04
C ARG A 44 2.26 4.48 -14.57
N ALA A 45 3.36 4.04 -13.98
CA ALA A 45 3.43 3.73 -12.56
C ALA A 45 3.26 4.98 -11.71
N ASN A 46 3.90 6.11 -12.08
CA ASN A 46 3.63 7.40 -11.43
C ASN A 46 2.14 7.75 -11.48
N GLU A 47 1.47 7.59 -12.64
CA GLU A 47 0.04 7.89 -12.72
C GLU A 47 -0.80 6.96 -11.84
N LEU A 48 -0.47 5.66 -11.78
CA LEU A 48 -1.18 4.71 -10.91
C LEU A 48 -1.13 5.14 -9.45
N TRP A 49 0.05 5.50 -8.94
CA TRP A 49 0.22 5.87 -7.53
C TRP A 49 -0.32 7.27 -7.26
N TYR A 50 -0.07 8.23 -8.16
CA TYR A 50 -0.67 9.56 -8.09
C TYR A 50 -2.20 9.49 -8.02
N GLN A 51 -2.85 8.76 -8.93
CA GLN A 51 -4.31 8.64 -8.93
C GLN A 51 -4.83 7.88 -7.71
N LEU A 52 -4.10 6.85 -7.23
CA LEU A 52 -4.48 6.17 -5.99
C LEU A 52 -4.49 7.16 -4.82
N ASP A 53 -3.45 8.00 -4.72
CA ASP A 53 -3.37 9.04 -3.69
C ASP A 53 -4.50 10.06 -3.84
N GLU A 54 -4.81 10.51 -5.06
CA GLU A 54 -5.92 11.43 -5.30
C GLU A 54 -7.25 10.87 -4.78
N ILE A 55 -7.61 9.65 -5.18
CA ILE A 55 -8.93 9.09 -4.89
C ILE A 55 -9.05 8.50 -3.49
N ALA A 56 -7.93 8.18 -2.84
CA ALA A 56 -7.91 7.65 -1.48
C ALA A 56 -7.68 8.75 -0.41
N LEU A 57 -7.08 9.90 -0.77
CA LEU A 57 -6.55 10.84 0.23
C LEU A 57 -6.90 12.28 0.02
N TYR A 58 -6.47 12.83 -1.10
CA TYR A 58 -6.52 14.28 -1.31
C TYR A 58 -7.91 14.69 -1.74
N HIS A 59 -8.53 13.89 -2.62
CA HIS A 59 -9.84 14.14 -3.19
C HIS A 59 -10.74 12.88 -3.19
N PRO A 60 -10.90 12.18 -2.05
CA PRO A 60 -11.73 10.99 -1.98
C PRO A 60 -13.21 11.31 -2.19
N ALA A 61 -13.91 10.44 -2.90
CA ALA A 61 -15.36 10.52 -3.02
C ALA A 61 -16.05 10.31 -1.66
N GLN A 62 -17.27 10.82 -1.50
CA GLN A 62 -18.01 10.73 -0.24
C GLN A 62 -18.17 9.28 0.26
N GLU A 63 -18.41 8.33 -0.65
CA GLU A 63 -18.53 6.90 -0.29
C GLU A 63 -17.24 6.36 0.37
N VAL A 64 -16.08 6.81 -0.10
CA VAL A 64 -14.76 6.42 0.44
C VAL A 64 -14.56 7.04 1.82
N MET A 65 -14.94 8.31 1.98
CA MET A 65 -14.91 9.00 3.28
C MET A 65 -15.84 8.35 4.31
N ASP A 66 -17.03 7.91 3.89
CA ASP A 66 -17.97 7.19 4.73
C ASP A 66 -17.42 5.82 5.14
N ALA A 67 -16.78 5.10 4.20
CA ALA A 67 -16.10 3.84 4.49
C ALA A 67 -14.96 4.02 5.50
N TYR A 68 -14.11 5.05 5.34
CA TYR A 68 -13.07 5.37 6.33
C TYR A 68 -13.63 5.74 7.68
N THR A 69 -14.74 6.49 7.72
CA THR A 69 -15.39 6.87 8.98
C THR A 69 -15.94 5.64 9.71
N ALA A 70 -16.57 4.71 8.98
CA ALA A 70 -17.09 3.47 9.55
C ALA A 70 -15.96 2.56 10.06
N LEU A 71 -14.90 2.36 9.27
CA LEU A 71 -13.72 1.59 9.66
C LEU A 71 -13.01 2.20 10.86
N GLY A 72 -12.77 3.51 10.83
CA GLY A 72 -12.11 4.24 11.92
C GLY A 72 -12.89 4.12 13.23
N THR A 73 -14.22 4.30 13.18
CA THR A 73 -15.10 4.13 14.35
C THR A 73 -15.03 2.70 14.89
N TYR A 74 -15.15 1.70 14.02
CA TYR A 74 -15.10 0.30 14.41
C TYR A 74 -13.76 -0.08 15.04
N PHE A 75 -12.64 0.31 14.41
CA PHE A 75 -11.31 -0.02 14.91
C PHE A 75 -11.00 0.67 16.22
N GLN A 76 -11.43 1.90 16.45
CA GLN A 76 -11.23 2.51 17.76
C GLN A 76 -11.95 1.80 18.90
N GLN A 77 -13.14 1.29 18.63
CA GLN A 77 -13.94 0.60 19.63
C GLN A 77 -13.43 -0.82 19.88
N ASN A 78 -12.90 -1.51 18.86
CA ASN A 78 -12.64 -2.94 18.89
C ASN A 78 -11.15 -3.33 18.70
N ALA A 79 -10.31 -2.36 18.36
CA ALA A 79 -8.87 -2.49 18.09
C ALA A 79 -8.12 -1.19 18.45
N PRO A 80 -8.17 -0.73 19.73
CA PRO A 80 -7.62 0.56 20.13
C PRO A 80 -6.10 0.69 19.91
N GLU A 81 -5.35 -0.42 19.90
CA GLU A 81 -3.92 -0.43 19.53
C GLU A 81 -3.68 -0.42 18.00
N GLY A 82 -4.75 -0.36 17.20
CA GLY A 82 -4.72 -0.34 15.73
C GLY A 82 -5.02 -1.69 15.08
N LEU A 83 -5.51 -1.64 13.84
CA LEU A 83 -5.90 -2.83 13.07
C LEU A 83 -4.77 -3.85 12.95
N TYR A 84 -3.55 -3.41 12.64
CA TYR A 84 -2.41 -4.29 12.53
C TYR A 84 -2.14 -5.05 13.83
N ARG A 85 -2.18 -4.36 14.99
CA ARG A 85 -1.97 -5.00 16.30
C ARG A 85 -3.08 -6.01 16.61
N LYS A 86 -4.33 -5.67 16.28
CA LYS A 86 -5.46 -6.59 16.42
C LYS A 86 -5.34 -7.81 15.52
N TRP A 87 -4.97 -7.62 14.26
CA TRP A 87 -4.68 -8.72 13.34
C TRP A 87 -3.54 -9.59 13.87
N LEU A 88 -2.43 -8.98 14.27
CA LEU A 88 -1.27 -9.69 14.81
C LEU A 88 -1.64 -10.56 16.01
N ALA A 89 -2.38 -10.00 16.97
CA ALA A 89 -2.87 -10.72 18.14
C ALA A 89 -3.75 -11.92 17.75
N LEU A 90 -4.80 -11.68 16.95
CA LEU A 90 -5.72 -12.74 16.52
C LEU A 90 -5.01 -13.80 15.66
N SER A 91 -3.98 -13.42 14.90
CA SER A 91 -3.18 -14.31 14.05
C SER A 91 -2.36 -15.34 14.82
N GLN A 92 -2.12 -15.09 16.10
CA GLN A 92 -1.38 -15.98 17.00
C GLN A 92 -2.29 -16.91 17.81
N GLU A 93 -3.61 -16.72 17.72
CA GLU A 93 -4.58 -17.56 18.44
C GLU A 93 -4.93 -18.84 17.66
N PRO A 94 -5.28 -19.95 18.35
CA PRO A 94 -5.72 -21.19 17.71
C PRO A 94 -6.96 -21.03 16.80
N GLY A 95 -7.78 -20.00 17.03
CA GLY A 95 -8.98 -19.72 16.23
C GLY A 95 -8.71 -19.04 14.87
N TYR A 96 -7.45 -18.74 14.55
CA TYR A 96 -7.09 -18.11 13.29
C TYR A 96 -7.20 -19.07 12.09
N PRO A 97 -7.73 -18.64 10.92
CA PRO A 97 -8.13 -17.27 10.57
C PRO A 97 -9.60 -16.91 10.87
N GLY A 98 -10.37 -17.83 11.47
CA GLY A 98 -11.80 -17.64 11.71
C GLY A 98 -12.11 -16.45 12.62
N ASN A 99 -11.41 -16.32 13.74
CA ASN A 99 -11.57 -15.21 14.68
C ASN A 99 -11.33 -13.82 14.05
N TYR A 100 -10.39 -13.71 13.11
CA TYR A 100 -10.13 -12.46 12.39
C TYR A 100 -11.19 -12.17 11.33
N ALA A 101 -11.70 -13.20 10.65
CA ALA A 101 -12.83 -13.06 9.74
C ALA A 101 -14.10 -12.59 10.49
N GLU A 102 -14.38 -13.17 11.66
CA GLU A 102 -15.49 -12.76 12.53
C GLU A 102 -15.32 -11.32 13.03
N PHE A 103 -14.11 -10.94 13.42
CA PHE A 103 -13.79 -9.55 13.77
C PHE A 103 -14.00 -8.59 12.59
N ALA A 104 -13.60 -8.95 11.37
CA ALA A 104 -13.73 -8.05 10.22
C ALA A 104 -15.17 -7.95 9.67
N LYS A 105 -16.01 -8.96 9.90
CA LYS A 105 -17.35 -9.09 9.30
C LYS A 105 -18.26 -7.86 9.50
N PRO A 106 -18.31 -7.18 10.66
CA PRO A 106 -19.16 -5.99 10.83
C PRO A 106 -18.81 -4.83 9.90
N VAL A 107 -17.58 -4.80 9.36
CA VAL A 107 -17.11 -3.76 8.43
C VAL A 107 -16.90 -4.29 7.00
N GLU A 108 -17.57 -5.38 6.62
CA GLU A 108 -17.48 -5.96 5.27
C GLU A 108 -17.79 -4.94 4.17
N GLN A 109 -18.84 -4.14 4.31
CA GLN A 109 -19.23 -3.17 3.28
C GLN A 109 -18.17 -2.06 3.08
N PRO A 110 -17.69 -1.37 4.13
CA PRO A 110 -16.53 -0.48 4.00
C PRO A 110 -15.30 -1.14 3.36
N LEU A 111 -14.98 -2.39 3.74
CA LEU A 111 -13.88 -3.14 3.14
C LEU A 111 -14.09 -3.42 1.65
N ARG A 112 -15.34 -3.62 1.21
CA ARG A 112 -15.71 -3.79 -0.19
C ARG A 112 -15.58 -2.49 -0.99
N THR A 113 -15.98 -1.36 -0.43
CA THR A 113 -15.75 -0.03 -1.03
C THR A 113 -14.25 0.21 -1.24
N LEU A 114 -13.42 -0.04 -0.22
CA LEU A 114 -11.96 0.11 -0.36
C LEU A 114 -11.33 -0.91 -1.32
N SER A 115 -11.89 -2.12 -1.40
CA SER A 115 -11.46 -3.14 -2.36
C SER A 115 -11.68 -2.64 -3.79
N LYS A 116 -12.90 -2.18 -4.07
CA LYS A 116 -13.30 -1.66 -5.37
C LYS A 116 -12.46 -0.47 -5.79
N LEU A 117 -12.25 0.50 -4.90
CA LEU A 117 -11.43 1.68 -5.18
C LEU A 117 -10.02 1.31 -5.65
N GLN A 118 -9.34 0.42 -4.93
CA GLN A 118 -7.98 0.01 -5.26
C GLN A 118 -7.93 -0.79 -6.56
N LEU A 119 -8.82 -1.77 -6.72
CA LEU A 119 -8.83 -2.64 -7.91
C LEU A 119 -9.24 -1.89 -9.17
N ASP A 120 -10.21 -0.97 -9.09
CA ASP A 120 -10.59 -0.13 -10.22
C ASP A 120 -9.40 0.74 -10.68
N ASN A 121 -8.63 1.32 -9.74
CA ASN A 121 -7.43 2.07 -10.08
C ASN A 121 -6.35 1.18 -10.71
N PHE A 122 -6.06 0.01 -10.12
CA PHE A 122 -5.10 -0.92 -10.70
C PHE A 122 -5.52 -1.41 -12.09
N ASP A 123 -6.81 -1.67 -12.31
CA ASP A 123 -7.35 -2.10 -13.60
C ASP A 123 -7.33 -0.97 -14.62
N HIS A 124 -7.60 0.27 -14.22
CA HIS A 124 -7.52 1.42 -15.11
C HIS A 124 -6.15 1.50 -15.81
N PHE A 125 -5.07 1.22 -15.08
CA PHE A 125 -3.72 1.26 -15.62
C PHE A 125 -3.20 -0.09 -16.13
N TYR A 126 -3.56 -1.22 -15.52
CA TYR A 126 -2.88 -2.50 -15.74
C TYR A 126 -3.81 -3.73 -15.80
N ARG A 127 -5.10 -3.59 -16.14
CA ARG A 127 -6.09 -4.71 -16.16
C ARG A 127 -5.58 -5.99 -16.83
N GLU A 128 -4.84 -5.87 -17.92
CA GLU A 128 -4.31 -6.99 -18.70
C GLU A 128 -2.77 -7.08 -18.66
N ASP A 129 -2.12 -6.23 -17.87
CA ASP A 129 -0.66 -6.14 -17.76
C ASP A 129 -0.19 -6.37 -16.32
N GLU A 130 -0.35 -7.60 -15.85
CA GLU A 130 0.06 -8.01 -14.50
C GLU A 130 1.57 -7.81 -14.27
N ARG A 131 2.38 -7.92 -15.33
CA ARG A 131 3.82 -7.65 -15.26
C ARG A 131 4.09 -6.16 -15.05
N GLY A 132 3.36 -5.29 -15.75
CA GLY A 132 3.40 -3.84 -15.53
C GLY A 132 2.96 -3.45 -14.13
N LEU A 133 1.88 -4.06 -13.61
CA LEU A 133 1.43 -3.83 -12.23
C LEU A 133 2.50 -4.26 -11.22
N LEU A 134 3.08 -5.45 -11.38
CA LEU A 134 4.19 -5.92 -10.55
C LEU A 134 5.38 -4.96 -10.57
N ASN A 135 5.74 -4.43 -11.75
CA ASN A 135 6.80 -3.43 -11.87
C ASN A 135 6.43 -2.13 -11.14
N ALA A 136 5.16 -1.69 -11.21
CA ALA A 136 4.70 -0.51 -10.47
C ALA A 136 4.86 -0.67 -8.96
N PHE A 137 4.55 -1.84 -8.40
CA PHE A 137 4.84 -2.18 -6.99
C PHE A 137 6.35 -2.20 -6.70
N ALA A 138 7.16 -2.74 -7.63
CA ALA A 138 8.61 -2.77 -7.46
C ALA A 138 9.22 -1.35 -7.47
N TYR A 139 8.74 -0.47 -8.35
CA TYR A 139 9.22 0.91 -8.44
C TYR A 139 8.82 1.72 -7.21
N PHE A 140 7.60 1.52 -6.71
CA PHE A 140 7.13 2.12 -5.47
C PHE A 140 7.97 1.68 -4.27
N GLY A 141 8.19 0.37 -4.10
CA GLY A 141 9.03 -0.14 -3.01
C GLY A 141 10.49 0.35 -3.07
N GLN A 142 11.03 0.60 -4.27
CA GLN A 142 12.38 1.16 -4.41
C GLN A 142 12.42 2.68 -4.19
N GLY A 143 11.30 3.40 -4.28
CA GLY A 143 11.23 4.86 -4.24
C GLY A 143 11.85 5.53 -5.47
N VAL A 144 11.64 4.95 -6.67
CA VAL A 144 12.21 5.47 -7.94
C VAL A 144 11.21 6.27 -8.78
N LEU A 145 9.99 6.47 -8.28
CA LEU A 145 8.92 7.20 -8.95
C LEU A 145 8.79 8.58 -8.33
N PHE A 146 9.04 9.63 -9.11
CA PHE A 146 8.93 11.02 -8.65
C PHE A 146 7.91 11.78 -9.47
N ASP A 147 6.94 12.38 -8.78
CA ASP A 147 5.88 13.18 -9.33
C ASP A 147 5.91 14.62 -8.77
N PRO A 148 6.30 15.61 -9.59
CA PRO A 148 6.39 17.01 -9.14
C PRO A 148 5.02 17.62 -8.82
N ARG A 149 3.91 16.98 -9.20
CA ARG A 149 2.55 17.43 -8.83
C ARG A 149 2.27 17.30 -7.33
N ARG A 150 3.14 16.63 -6.57
CA ARG A 150 3.05 16.43 -5.11
C ARG A 150 3.97 17.36 -4.31
N ALA A 151 4.58 18.36 -4.96
CA ALA A 151 5.52 19.26 -4.32
C ALA A 151 4.90 20.11 -3.19
N ASP A 152 3.60 20.41 -3.29
CA ASP A 152 2.83 21.17 -2.29
C ASP A 152 2.65 20.42 -0.95
N VAL A 153 2.69 19.09 -1.01
CA VAL A 153 2.57 18.18 0.15
C VAL A 153 3.88 17.49 0.51
N GLU A 154 4.98 17.86 -0.15
CA GLU A 154 6.32 17.30 0.08
C GLU A 154 6.37 15.76 0.02
N SER A 155 5.64 15.19 -0.94
CA SER A 155 5.55 13.75 -1.17
C SER A 155 5.72 13.40 -2.66
N GLU A 156 6.76 13.98 -3.26
CA GLU A 156 7.07 13.78 -4.67
C GLU A 156 7.45 12.33 -5.01
N VAL A 157 8.08 11.59 -4.09
CA VAL A 157 8.39 10.18 -4.28
C VAL A 157 7.27 9.29 -3.77
N HIS A 158 6.72 8.46 -4.66
CA HIS A 158 5.72 7.47 -4.29
C HIS A 158 6.37 6.30 -3.53
N THR A 159 6.20 6.31 -2.20
CA THR A 159 6.66 5.28 -1.28
C THR A 159 5.79 5.27 -0.01
N MET A 160 5.90 4.24 0.85
CA MET A 160 5.28 4.26 2.18
C MET A 160 6.12 5.05 3.19
N ASP A 161 5.46 5.67 4.16
CA ASP A 161 6.12 6.30 5.30
C ASP A 161 6.89 5.30 6.18
N GLY A 162 8.02 5.76 6.73
CA GLY A 162 8.70 5.17 7.88
C GLY A 162 9.82 4.18 7.54
N ASN A 163 10.69 3.98 8.53
CA ASN A 163 11.78 3.00 8.46
C ASN A 163 11.88 2.27 9.81
N PRO A 164 11.36 1.03 9.92
CA PRO A 164 10.74 0.24 8.84
C PRO A 164 9.33 0.75 8.47
N PRO A 165 8.89 0.54 7.22
CA PRO A 165 7.63 1.09 6.72
C PRO A 165 6.42 0.30 7.23
N SER A 166 5.89 0.73 8.38
CA SER A 166 4.82 0.00 9.08
C SER A 166 3.48 -0.06 8.32
N SER A 167 3.27 0.85 7.36
CA SER A 167 2.03 0.95 6.57
C SER A 167 1.76 -0.28 5.70
N TYR A 168 2.79 -1.01 5.27
CA TYR A 168 2.59 -2.30 4.56
C TYR A 168 1.87 -3.33 5.42
N HIS A 169 2.13 -3.36 6.74
CA HIS A 169 1.48 -4.31 7.64
C HIS A 169 0.02 -3.97 7.87
N PHE A 170 -0.30 -2.68 7.93
CA PHE A 170 -1.69 -2.23 7.96
C PHE A 170 -2.41 -2.61 6.65
N TRP A 171 -1.79 -2.31 5.51
CA TRP A 171 -2.37 -2.62 4.20
C TRP A 171 -2.60 -4.13 4.04
N TYR A 172 -1.63 -4.94 4.45
CA TYR A 172 -1.77 -6.40 4.45
C TYR A 172 -2.90 -6.88 5.37
N ALA A 173 -3.07 -6.31 6.57
CA ALA A 173 -4.18 -6.66 7.46
C ALA A 173 -5.55 -6.38 6.79
N VAL A 174 -5.70 -5.24 6.11
CA VAL A 174 -6.92 -4.93 5.32
C VAL A 174 -7.13 -5.95 4.20
N GLN A 175 -6.11 -6.23 3.39
CA GLN A 175 -6.18 -7.22 2.32
C GLN A 175 -6.52 -8.62 2.87
N ARG A 176 -5.99 -8.96 4.05
CA ARG A 176 -6.26 -10.23 4.69
C ARG A 176 -7.71 -10.36 5.14
N ALA A 177 -8.30 -9.29 5.68
CA ALA A 177 -9.71 -9.23 6.00
C ALA A 177 -10.57 -9.42 4.72
N GLN A 178 -10.25 -8.70 3.63
CA GLN A 178 -10.94 -8.85 2.34
C GLN A 178 -10.88 -10.29 1.80
N LEU A 179 -9.69 -10.91 1.84
CA LEU A 179 -9.48 -12.30 1.44
C LEU A 179 -10.34 -13.29 2.23
N LEU A 180 -10.44 -13.11 3.55
CA LEU A 180 -11.18 -14.01 4.44
C LEU A 180 -12.70 -13.84 4.32
N LEU A 181 -13.17 -12.61 4.04
CA LEU A 181 -14.57 -12.31 3.77
C LEU A 181 -14.99 -12.62 2.32
N GLY A 182 -14.06 -13.07 1.47
CA GLY A 182 -14.35 -13.41 0.07
C GLY A 182 -14.54 -12.20 -0.85
N ILE A 183 -14.16 -11.00 -0.40
CA ILE A 183 -14.21 -9.77 -1.20
C ILE A 183 -13.09 -9.82 -2.24
N ASP A 184 -13.45 -9.86 -3.53
CA ASP A 184 -12.51 -9.88 -4.67
C ASP A 184 -11.35 -10.87 -4.52
N ARG A 185 -11.63 -12.01 -3.88
CA ARG A 185 -10.60 -12.94 -3.38
C ARG A 185 -9.56 -13.33 -4.43
N HIS A 186 -10.00 -13.62 -5.66
CA HIS A 186 -9.09 -14.01 -6.74
C HIS A 186 -8.10 -12.90 -7.13
N ARG A 187 -8.49 -11.64 -6.99
CA ARG A 187 -7.61 -10.49 -7.24
C ARG A 187 -6.60 -10.33 -6.12
N TRP A 188 -7.07 -10.31 -4.87
CA TRP A 188 -6.20 -10.11 -3.73
C TRP A 188 -5.20 -11.25 -3.49
N VAL A 189 -5.52 -12.50 -3.87
CA VAL A 189 -4.54 -13.60 -3.83
C VAL A 189 -3.33 -13.32 -4.74
N ARG A 190 -3.54 -12.61 -5.86
CA ARG A 190 -2.45 -12.26 -6.80
C ARG A 190 -1.71 -11.00 -6.39
N ILE A 191 -2.40 -10.03 -5.77
CA ILE A 191 -1.83 -8.72 -5.42
C ILE A 191 -1.12 -8.73 -4.05
N ALA A 192 -1.62 -9.47 -3.05
CA ALA A 192 -1.02 -9.48 -1.72
C ALA A 192 0.48 -9.85 -1.69
N PRO A 193 0.97 -10.81 -2.51
CA PRO A 193 2.40 -11.05 -2.66
C PRO A 193 3.19 -9.83 -3.20
N MET A 194 2.58 -8.98 -4.04
CA MET A 194 3.19 -7.76 -4.54
C MET A 194 3.36 -6.70 -3.43
N THR A 195 2.42 -6.64 -2.47
CA THR A 195 2.56 -5.80 -1.26
C THR A 195 3.75 -6.26 -0.42
N GLY A 196 3.91 -7.56 -0.20
CA GLY A 196 5.09 -8.11 0.49
C GLY A 196 6.39 -7.83 -0.29
N PHE A 197 6.35 -7.95 -1.61
CA PHE A 197 7.49 -7.64 -2.48
C PHE A 197 7.92 -6.17 -2.40
N ALA A 198 6.98 -5.23 -2.49
CA ALA A 198 7.26 -3.81 -2.33
C ALA A 198 7.82 -3.50 -0.93
N TRP A 199 7.27 -4.13 0.12
CA TRP A 199 7.78 -4.02 1.49
C TRP A 199 9.23 -4.50 1.62
N GLY A 200 9.57 -5.66 1.06
CA GLY A 200 10.93 -6.20 1.04
C GLY A 200 11.91 -5.25 0.36
N LEU A 201 11.56 -4.76 -0.84
CA LEU A 201 12.38 -3.78 -1.56
C LEU A 201 12.56 -2.48 -0.78
N GLN A 202 11.51 -1.96 -0.16
CA GLN A 202 11.58 -0.71 0.59
C GLN A 202 12.41 -0.84 1.87
N SER A 203 12.38 -2.01 2.50
CA SER A 203 13.20 -2.29 3.68
C SER A 203 14.71 -2.29 3.35
N ILE A 204 15.07 -2.59 2.11
CA ILE A 204 16.45 -2.51 1.59
C ILE A 204 16.76 -1.08 1.11
N ALA A 205 15.91 -0.52 0.25
CA ALA A 205 16.14 0.75 -0.44
C ALA A 205 16.01 1.97 0.50
N LYS A 206 15.16 1.90 1.52
CA LYS A 206 14.90 2.96 2.51
C LYS A 206 14.69 4.35 1.88
N PRO A 207 13.77 4.48 0.89
CA PRO A 207 13.46 5.76 0.29
C PRO A 207 12.86 6.74 1.29
N ASP A 208 13.01 8.03 0.99
CA ASP A 208 12.19 9.09 1.55
C ASP A 208 11.20 9.63 0.50
N HIS A 209 10.39 10.60 0.91
CA HIS A 209 9.26 11.11 0.14
C HIS A 209 9.63 12.20 -0.86
N ARG A 210 10.88 12.64 -0.90
CA ARG A 210 11.29 13.84 -1.66
C ARG A 210 12.43 13.57 -2.60
N HIS A 211 13.28 12.61 -2.28
CA HIS A 211 14.46 12.27 -3.06
C HIS A 211 14.30 10.92 -3.72
N VAL A 212 14.41 10.93 -5.05
CA VAL A 212 14.45 9.69 -5.83
C VAL A 212 15.62 8.85 -5.36
N ASN A 213 15.30 7.62 -4.98
CA ASN A 213 16.31 6.63 -4.71
C ASN A 213 16.98 6.16 -6.00
N PRO A 214 18.27 5.80 -5.98
CA PRO A 214 18.82 4.99 -7.06
C PRO A 214 18.10 3.63 -7.10
N PRO A 215 17.85 3.06 -8.29
CA PRO A 215 17.27 1.72 -8.38
C PRO A 215 18.19 0.69 -7.71
N LEU A 216 17.58 -0.31 -7.06
CA LEU A 216 18.34 -1.41 -6.48
C LEU A 216 19.02 -2.25 -7.58
N PRO A 217 20.15 -2.90 -7.28
CA PRO A 217 20.75 -3.89 -8.17
C PRO A 217 19.72 -4.94 -8.61
N ARG A 218 19.69 -5.25 -9.92
CA ARG A 218 18.73 -6.19 -10.51
C ARG A 218 18.68 -7.54 -9.78
N GLU A 219 19.82 -8.03 -9.30
CA GLU A 219 19.91 -9.30 -8.57
C GLU A 219 19.17 -9.25 -7.23
N GLN A 220 19.22 -8.11 -6.52
CA GLN A 220 18.46 -7.91 -5.27
C GLN A 220 16.97 -7.88 -5.56
N VAL A 221 16.54 -7.13 -6.59
CA VAL A 221 15.12 -7.10 -7.00
C VAL A 221 14.61 -8.50 -7.36
N GLN A 222 15.42 -9.29 -8.07
CA GLN A 222 15.08 -10.67 -8.40
C GLN A 222 15.08 -11.60 -7.19
N HIS A 223 15.95 -11.37 -6.22
CA HIS A 223 15.97 -12.12 -4.96
C HIS A 223 14.66 -11.92 -4.20
N GLU A 224 14.27 -10.67 -3.96
CA GLU A 224 13.01 -10.33 -3.31
C GLU A 224 11.81 -10.86 -4.09
N ALA A 225 11.82 -10.75 -5.43
CA ALA A 225 10.74 -11.29 -6.26
C ALA A 225 10.58 -12.81 -6.11
N ARG A 226 11.68 -13.56 -6.05
CA ARG A 226 11.65 -15.03 -5.84
C ARG A 226 11.11 -15.41 -4.46
N TYR A 227 11.37 -14.59 -3.45
CA TYR A 227 10.88 -14.80 -2.09
C TYR A 227 9.39 -14.48 -1.99
N TRP A 228 8.98 -13.26 -2.32
CA TRP A 228 7.65 -12.74 -2.01
C TRP A 228 6.56 -13.22 -2.94
N LEU A 229 6.80 -13.22 -4.25
CA LEU A 229 5.72 -13.41 -5.26
C LEU A 229 5.15 -14.82 -5.31
N ARG A 230 5.77 -15.78 -4.60
CA ARG A 230 5.32 -17.17 -4.52
C ARG A 230 4.57 -17.47 -3.22
N ARG A 231 4.49 -16.51 -2.30
CA ARG A 231 3.92 -16.73 -0.97
C ARG A 231 2.41 -16.91 -1.06
N THR A 232 1.94 -17.97 -0.40
CA THR A 232 0.52 -18.16 -0.11
C THR A 232 0.06 -17.20 1.00
N PRO A 233 -1.26 -16.96 1.17
CA PRO A 233 -1.75 -16.12 2.26
C PRO A 233 -1.29 -16.57 3.66
N ALA A 234 -1.13 -17.87 3.90
CA ALA A 234 -0.64 -18.38 5.19
C ALA A 234 0.86 -18.08 5.41
N GLU A 235 1.65 -18.09 4.34
CA GLU A 235 3.07 -17.72 4.43
C GLU A 235 3.24 -16.22 4.55
N LEU A 236 2.46 -15.42 3.83
CA LEU A 236 2.40 -13.97 4.02
C LEU A 236 1.97 -13.63 5.46
N ASP A 237 0.98 -14.33 6.02
CA ASP A 237 0.60 -14.14 7.42
C ASP A 237 1.80 -14.35 8.36
N ARG A 238 2.62 -15.39 8.12
CA ARG A 238 3.83 -15.62 8.91
C ARG A 238 4.88 -14.53 8.70
N ASP A 239 5.12 -14.11 7.47
CA ASP A 239 6.15 -13.12 7.14
C ASP A 239 5.78 -11.74 7.72
N PHE A 240 4.50 -11.32 7.62
CA PHE A 240 4.00 -10.06 8.17
C PHE A 240 3.86 -10.05 9.71
N ARG A 241 4.01 -11.20 10.39
CA ARG A 241 4.13 -11.28 11.86
C ARG A 241 5.56 -11.02 12.37
N SER A 242 6.57 -11.08 11.50
CA SER A 242 7.97 -11.03 11.92
C SER A 242 8.36 -9.66 12.52
N SER A 243 9.25 -9.67 13.51
CA SER A 243 9.89 -8.48 14.09
C SER A 243 11.26 -8.87 14.69
N PRO A 244 12.35 -8.10 14.46
CA PRO A 244 12.39 -6.88 13.63
C PRO A 244 12.21 -7.18 12.13
N TYR A 245 11.82 -6.14 11.41
CA TYR A 245 11.28 -6.19 10.04
C TYR A 245 12.35 -6.05 8.96
N PRO A 246 12.20 -6.73 7.81
CA PRO A 246 11.93 -8.15 7.62
C PRO A 246 13.17 -9.01 7.95
N ALA A 247 12.97 -10.32 8.15
CA ALA A 247 14.04 -11.28 8.43
C ALA A 247 14.92 -11.59 7.20
#